data_AF-A0A958MNB8-F1
#
_entry.id   AF-A0A958MNB8-F1
#
_cell.length_a   1.000
_cell.length_b   1.000
_cell.length_c   1.000
_cell.angle_alpha   90.00
_cell.angle_beta   90.00
_cell.angle_gamma   90.00
#
_symmetry.space_group_name_H-M   'P 1'
#
loop_
_entity.id
_entity.type
_entity.pdbx_description
1 polymer ?
#
loop_
_entity_poly.entity_id
_entity_poly.type
_entity_poly.pdbx_seq_one_letter_code
_entity_poly.pdbx_strand_id
1 'polypeptide(L)'
;MEEYLRNAIPNLKPFDYDRHHDALFINQEWVLVNGLSNKKSVYVFKEDNILEITRTATVIKTSWSLSITNTFSIETEDGLITVKAYFKDDDILVLSHQNKNEFALFINISNYTE
;
A
#
# COMPACT_ATOMS: atom_id res chain seq x y z
N MET A 1 -8.55 12.20 10.56
CA MET A 1 -7.76 11.33 9.64
C MET A 1 -7.40 12.06 8.36
N GLU A 2 -8.39 12.43 7.53
CA GLU A 2 -8.17 13.17 6.28
C GLU A 2 -7.28 14.41 6.46
N GLU A 3 -7.51 15.22 7.50
CA GLU A 3 -6.68 16.42 7.76
C GLU A 3 -5.21 16.09 8.11
N TYR A 4 -4.96 15.03 8.88
CA TYR A 4 -3.60 14.63 9.26
C TYR A 4 -2.81 14.18 8.02
N LEU A 5 -3.40 13.33 7.18
CA LEU A 5 -2.77 12.89 5.92
C LEU A 5 -2.58 14.02 4.94
N ARG A 6 -3.57 14.91 4.77
CA ARG A 6 -3.46 16.07 3.87
C ARG A 6 -2.37 17.04 4.30
N ASN A 7 -2.17 17.20 5.61
CA ASN A 7 -1.09 18.03 6.15
C ASN A 7 0.28 17.34 6.02
N ALA A 8 0.35 16.02 6.16
CA ALA A 8 1.61 15.27 6.03
C ALA A 8 2.06 15.11 4.57
N ILE A 9 1.12 14.82 3.66
CA ILE A 9 1.37 14.60 2.24
C ILE A 9 0.28 15.36 1.45
N PRO A 10 0.58 16.58 0.97
CA PRO A 10 -0.40 17.36 0.22
C PRO A 10 -0.68 16.74 -1.16
N ASN A 11 -1.85 17.04 -1.72
CA ASN A 11 -2.30 16.64 -3.06
C ASN A 11 -2.49 15.13 -3.30
N LEU A 12 -2.78 14.36 -2.25
CA LEU A 12 -3.17 12.95 -2.37
C LEU A 12 -4.49 12.80 -3.14
N LYS A 13 -4.49 11.87 -4.09
CA LYS A 13 -5.67 11.42 -4.85
C LYS A 13 -6.15 10.09 -4.27
N PRO A 14 -7.45 9.91 -3.99
CA PRO A 14 -7.96 8.63 -3.52
C PRO A 14 -7.75 7.54 -4.57
N PHE A 15 -7.58 6.30 -4.12
CA PHE A 15 -7.57 5.14 -5.00
C PHE A 15 -8.87 5.06 -5.80
N ASP A 16 -8.71 4.83 -7.09
CA ASP A 16 -9.77 4.64 -8.07
C ASP A 16 -9.52 3.30 -8.77
N TYR A 17 -10.51 2.41 -8.70
CA TYR A 17 -10.37 1.03 -9.16
C TYR A 17 -10.14 0.97 -10.68
N ASP A 18 -11.01 1.62 -11.45
CA ASP A 18 -10.95 1.63 -12.92
C ASP A 18 -9.63 2.20 -13.45
N ARG A 19 -9.08 3.20 -12.77
CA ARG A 19 -7.84 3.86 -13.21
C ARG A 19 -6.56 3.18 -12.71
N HIS A 20 -6.53 2.74 -11.45
CA HIS A 20 -5.28 2.37 -10.79
C HIS A 20 -5.11 0.86 -10.59
N HIS A 21 -6.19 0.07 -10.50
CA HIS A 21 -6.10 -1.33 -10.08
C HIS A 21 -5.15 -2.14 -10.96
N ASP A 22 -5.47 -2.27 -12.25
CA ASP A 22 -4.68 -3.12 -13.17
C ASP A 22 -3.43 -2.41 -13.70
N ALA A 23 -3.50 -1.09 -13.86
CA ALA A 23 -2.42 -0.33 -14.51
C ALA A 23 -1.27 0.01 -13.56
N LEU A 24 -1.57 0.29 -12.28
CA LEU A 24 -0.62 0.93 -11.38
C LEU A 24 -0.45 0.21 -10.04
N PHE A 25 -1.41 -0.61 -9.60
CA PHE A 25 -1.43 -1.16 -8.24
C PHE A 25 -1.06 -2.63 -8.17
N ILE A 26 -1.72 -3.46 -8.99
CA ILE A 26 -1.58 -4.92 -8.96
C ILE A 26 -0.29 -5.37 -9.63
N ASN A 27 0.31 -6.42 -9.08
CA ASN A 27 1.54 -7.05 -9.56
C ASN A 27 2.75 -6.09 -9.64
N GLN A 28 2.69 -4.99 -8.90
CA GLN A 28 3.76 -3.99 -8.78
C GLN A 28 4.57 -4.18 -7.50
N GLU A 29 5.85 -3.79 -7.53
CA GLU A 29 6.74 -3.83 -6.38
C GLU A 29 6.68 -2.53 -5.56
N TRP A 30 5.99 -2.58 -4.44
CA TRP A 30 5.81 -1.45 -3.53
C TRP A 30 6.81 -1.51 -2.38
N VAL A 31 7.82 -0.64 -2.41
CA VAL A 31 8.84 -0.55 -1.36
C VAL A 31 8.33 0.34 -0.24
N LEU A 32 8.19 -0.22 0.97
CA LEU A 32 7.81 0.54 2.16
C LEU A 32 8.97 1.47 2.60
N VAL A 33 8.72 2.77 2.69
CA VAL A 33 9.77 3.77 3.01
C VAL A 33 9.68 4.38 4.41
N ASN A 34 8.51 4.38 5.03
CA ASN A 34 8.30 4.96 6.37
C ASN A 34 8.06 3.88 7.46
N GLY A 35 8.47 2.64 7.20
CA GLY A 35 8.32 1.52 8.14
C GLY A 35 9.27 1.60 9.34
N LEU A 36 8.89 0.95 10.44
CA LEU A 36 9.59 0.95 11.73
C LEU A 36 10.91 0.15 11.78
N SER A 37 11.59 -0.08 10.65
CA SER A 37 12.83 -0.87 10.64
C SER A 37 13.72 -0.50 9.46
N ASN A 38 15.03 -0.45 9.66
CA ASN A 38 16.07 -0.29 8.62
C ASN A 38 16.12 -1.46 7.61
N LYS A 39 15.05 -2.26 7.51
CA LYS A 39 14.93 -3.42 6.64
C LYS A 39 13.98 -3.07 5.50
N LYS A 40 14.52 -2.95 4.29
CA LYS A 40 13.75 -2.81 3.05
C LYS A 40 12.69 -3.92 3.00
N SER A 41 11.42 -3.51 2.97
CA SER A 41 10.27 -4.41 2.84
C SER A 41 9.57 -4.09 1.54
N VAL A 42 9.36 -5.11 0.70
CA VAL A 42 8.70 -4.98 -0.60
C VAL A 42 7.37 -5.70 -0.55
N TYR A 43 6.32 -5.03 -0.99
CA TYR A 43 4.94 -5.50 -0.97
C TYR A 43 4.46 -5.67 -2.41
N VAL A 44 3.82 -6.79 -2.73
CA VAL A 44 3.24 -7.06 -4.05
C VAL A 44 1.80 -7.52 -3.86
N PHE A 45 0.86 -6.70 -4.31
CA PHE A 45 -0.57 -7.01 -4.31
C PHE A 45 -0.90 -7.82 -5.58
N LYS A 46 -1.19 -9.10 -5.45
CA LYS A 46 -1.52 -9.99 -6.57
C LYS A 46 -3.02 -10.10 -6.80
N GLU A 47 -3.39 -10.46 -8.04
CA GLU A 47 -4.77 -10.62 -8.52
C GLU A 47 -5.59 -11.64 -7.70
N ASP A 48 -4.96 -12.70 -7.20
CA ASP A 48 -5.61 -13.75 -6.41
C ASP A 48 -5.89 -13.38 -4.94
N ASN A 49 -6.01 -12.07 -4.63
CA ASN A 49 -6.14 -11.58 -3.26
C ASN A 49 -4.96 -11.97 -2.34
N ILE A 50 -3.80 -12.27 -2.93
CA ILE A 50 -2.57 -12.60 -2.22
C ILE A 50 -1.70 -11.35 -2.12
N LEU A 51 -1.24 -11.04 -0.91
CA LEU A 51 -0.24 -10.02 -0.65
C LEU A 51 1.07 -10.73 -0.32
N GLU A 52 2.08 -10.54 -1.17
CA GLU A 52 3.43 -11.03 -0.92
C GLU A 52 4.26 -9.93 -0.29
N ILE A 53 4.91 -10.22 0.83
CA ILE A 53 5.74 -9.29 1.59
C ILE A 53 7.15 -9.89 1.68
N THR A 54 8.11 -9.25 1.02
CA THR A 54 9.51 -9.66 1.04
C THR A 54 10.29 -8.81 2.03
N ARG A 55 10.93 -9.45 3.01
CA ARG A 55 11.76 -8.81 4.04
C ARG A 55 13.08 -9.54 4.20
N THR A 56 14.21 -8.88 3.93
CA THR A 56 15.57 -9.41 4.21
C THR A 56 15.73 -10.89 3.79
N ALA A 57 15.25 -11.24 2.60
CA ALA A 57 15.23 -12.59 1.99
C ALA A 57 14.14 -13.60 2.44
N THR A 58 13.22 -13.23 3.33
CA THR A 58 12.01 -14.03 3.62
C THR A 58 10.83 -13.48 2.83
N VAL A 59 10.07 -14.36 2.19
CA VAL A 59 8.78 -14.03 1.55
C VAL A 59 7.65 -14.53 2.42
N ILE A 60 6.81 -13.60 2.87
CA ILE A 60 5.60 -13.87 3.64
C ILE A 60 4.42 -13.70 2.68
N LYS A 61 3.47 -14.64 2.71
CA LYS A 61 2.23 -14.54 1.94
C LYS A 61 1.07 -14.36 2.90
N THR A 62 0.29 -13.32 2.69
CA THR A 62 -0.94 -13.04 3.42
C THR A 62 -2.06 -12.71 2.43
N SER A 63 -3.25 -12.43 2.92
CA SER A 63 -4.40 -12.07 2.10
C SER A 63 -4.69 -10.58 2.16
N TRP A 64 -5.27 -10.07 1.07
CA TRP A 64 -5.83 -8.73 1.02
C TRP A 64 -7.11 -8.73 0.20
N SER A 65 -8.03 -7.81 0.48
CA SER A 65 -9.27 -7.63 -0.28
C SER A 65 -9.61 -6.16 -0.43
N LEU A 66 -10.37 -5.84 -1.46
CA LEU A 66 -10.87 -4.50 -1.72
C LEU A 66 -12.40 -4.50 -1.68
N SER A 67 -12.97 -3.62 -0.87
CA SER A 67 -14.42 -3.41 -0.84
C SER A 67 -14.88 -2.51 -1.99
N ILE A 68 -16.19 -2.55 -2.26
CA ILE A 68 -16.89 -1.60 -3.17
C ILE A 68 -16.73 -0.13 -2.78
N THR A 69 -16.29 0.16 -1.55
CA THR A 69 -16.04 1.52 -1.04
C THR A 69 -14.56 1.90 -1.08
N ASN A 70 -13.76 1.21 -1.90
CA ASN A 70 -12.31 1.37 -2.01
C ASN A 70 -11.57 1.26 -0.66
N THR A 71 -12.09 0.42 0.24
CA THR A 71 -11.42 0.08 1.50
C THR A 71 -10.68 -1.23 1.34
N PHE A 72 -9.38 -1.20 1.65
CA PHE A 72 -8.53 -2.37 1.63
C PHE A 72 -8.56 -3.04 3.00
N SER A 73 -8.78 -4.35 3.02
CA SER A 73 -8.63 -5.17 4.22
C SER A 73 -7.40 -6.04 4.02
N ILE A 74 -6.44 -5.98 4.95
CA ILE A 74 -5.16 -6.70 4.87
C ILE A 74 -5.04 -7.58 6.11
N GLU A 75 -4.79 -8.87 5.90
CA GLU A 75 -4.53 -9.80 6.98
C GLU A 75 -3.08 -9.64 7.45
N THR A 76 -2.89 -9.38 8.74
CA THR A 76 -1.57 -9.21 9.35
C THR A 76 -1.39 -10.19 10.50
N GLU A 77 -0.17 -10.33 11.02
CA GLU A 77 0.09 -11.18 12.21
C GLU A 77 -0.73 -10.76 13.44
N ASP A 78 -1.06 -9.47 13.53
CA ASP A 78 -1.89 -8.89 14.60
C ASP A 78 -3.40 -8.94 14.29
N GLY A 79 -3.79 -9.54 13.17
CA GLY A 79 -5.17 -9.66 12.69
C GLY A 79 -5.50 -8.78 11.49
N LEU A 80 -6.79 -8.71 11.17
CA LEU A 80 -7.30 -7.98 10.01
C LEU A 80 -7.27 -6.46 10.26
N ILE A 81 -6.56 -5.73 9.41
CA ILE A 81 -6.56 -4.27 9.42
C ILE A 81 -7.28 -3.71 8.19
N THR A 82 -7.89 -2.54 8.34
CA THR A 82 -8.56 -1.83 7.25
C THR A 82 -7.85 -0.52 6.95
N VAL A 83 -7.51 -0.30 5.69
CA VAL A 83 -6.78 0.87 5.21
C VAL A 83 -7.48 1.51 4.00
N LYS A 84 -7.23 2.80 3.78
CA LYS A 84 -7.59 3.51 2.54
C LYS A 84 -6.33 3.78 1.74
N ALA A 85 -6.37 3.51 0.45
CA ALA A 85 -5.28 3.79 -0.45
C ALA A 85 -5.43 5.17 -1.11
N TYR A 86 -4.30 5.84 -1.29
CA TYR A 86 -4.18 7.11 -1.97
C TYR A 86 -2.91 7.11 -2.82
N PHE A 87 -2.95 7.78 -3.97
CA PHE A 87 -1.78 8.04 -4.80
C PHE A 87 -1.37 9.50 -4.70
N LYS A 88 -0.08 9.75 -4.51
CA LYS A 88 0.46 11.11 -4.64
C LYS A 88 0.83 11.39 -6.10
N ASP A 89 1.48 10.41 -6.73
CA ASP A 89 1.90 10.33 -8.13
C ASP A 89 1.77 8.87 -8.57
N ASP A 90 2.08 8.54 -9.82
CA ASP A 90 1.92 7.18 -10.37
C ASP A 90 2.86 6.14 -9.72
N ASP A 91 3.94 6.61 -9.07
CA ASP A 91 4.94 5.79 -8.38
C ASP A 91 4.86 5.86 -6.85
N ILE A 92 3.93 6.63 -6.27
CA ILE A 92 3.82 6.83 -4.81
C ILE A 92 2.43 6.42 -4.32
N LEU A 93 2.40 5.35 -3.54
CA LEU A 93 1.20 4.80 -2.89
C LEU A 93 1.23 5.07 -1.38
N VAL A 94 0.10 5.51 -0.84
CA VAL A 94 -0.10 5.76 0.60
C VAL A 94 -1.27 4.91 1.09
N LEU A 95 -1.03 4.07 2.10
CA LEU A 95 -2.07 3.33 2.80
C LEU A 95 -2.31 3.95 4.18
N SER A 96 -3.45 4.60 4.36
CA SER A 96 -3.87 5.16 5.65
C SER A 96 -4.64 4.13 6.45
N HIS A 97 -4.23 3.86 7.68
CA HIS A 97 -5.03 3.05 8.61
C HIS A 97 -6.36 3.76 8.90
N GLN A 98 -7.51 3.06 8.91
CA GLN A 98 -8.82 3.73 9.14
C GLN A 98 -9.10 4.07 10.61
N ASN A 99 -8.50 3.32 11.54
CA ASN A 99 -8.77 3.46 12.98
C ASN A 99 -7.62 4.09 13.77
N LYS A 100 -6.52 4.48 13.10
CA LYS A 100 -5.30 5.01 13.74
C LYS A 100 -4.75 6.14 12.89
N ASN A 101 -4.10 7.13 13.50
CA ASN A 101 -3.40 8.20 12.77
C ASN A 101 -2.03 7.72 12.28
N GLU A 102 -2.04 6.62 11.53
CA GLU A 102 -0.85 5.96 11.00
C GLU A 102 -1.06 5.70 9.52
N PHE A 103 0.01 5.83 8.74
CA PHE A 103 -0.01 5.51 7.32
C PHE A 103 1.30 4.82 6.92
N ALA A 104 1.21 3.98 5.90
CA ALA A 104 2.36 3.41 5.22
C ALA A 104 2.54 4.11 3.87
N LEU A 105 3.76 4.54 3.59
CA LEU A 105 4.18 5.17 2.34
C LEU A 105 5.00 4.15 1.55
N PHE A 106 4.63 3.96 0.30
CA PHE A 106 5.26 3.05 -0.62
C PHE A 106 5.73 3.78 -1.87
N ILE A 107 6.86 3.33 -2.40
CA ILE A 107 7.38 3.78 -3.69
C ILE A 107 7.45 2.56 -4.63
N ASN A 108 6.88 2.70 -5.82
CA ASN A 108 7.05 1.74 -6.90
C ASN A 108 8.45 1.92 -7.49
N ILE A 109 9.29 0.89 -7.39
CA ILE A 109 10.65 0.92 -7.94
C ILE A 109 10.75 0.31 -9.34
N SER A 110 9.66 -0.27 -9.86
CA SER A 110 9.61 -0.92 -11.17
C SER A 110 9.87 0.06 -12.32
N ASN A 111 9.58 1.35 -12.13
CA ASN A 111 9.89 2.42 -13.08
C ASN A 111 11.32 3.00 -12.95
N TYR A 112 12.07 2.61 -11.92
CA TYR A 112 13.45 3.07 -11.70
C TYR A 112 14.42 1.96 -12.10
N THR A 113 14.51 1.68 -13.41
CA THR A 113 15.67 0.99 -13.98
C THR A 113 16.87 1.92 -13.93
N GLU A 114 17.99 1.46 -13.34
CA GLU A 114 19.32 2.10 -13.39
C GLU A 114 19.74 2.48 -14.82
#